data_AF-A0A4U1JZW2-F1
#
_entry.id   AF-A0A4U1JZW2-F1
#
_cell.length_a   1.000
_cell.length_b   1.000
_cell.length_c   1.000
_cell.angle_alpha   90.00
_cell.angle_beta   90.00
_cell.angle_gamma   90.00
#
_symmetry.space_group_name_H-M   'P 1'
#
loop_
_entity.id
_entity.type
_entity.pdbx_description
1 polymer ?
#
loop_
_entity_poly.entity_id
_entity_poly.type
_entity_poly.pdbx_seq_one_letter_code
_entity_poly.pdbx_strand_id
1 'polypeptide(L)'
;MEDKINCFDAKSAKRIKKNVVGSPHSAFADALGNICLLGRGRLSGGGVAFNKGALAWLGEQDGGRFIRAINLTTGFDRLAALDDLPNDQNHDQRDYIVLDPEDFEEERFPPLSTLDNDAPF
;
A
#
# COMPACT_ATOMS: atom_id res chain seq x y z
N MET A 1 4.96 -0.40 27.22
CA MET A 1 4.38 0.88 26.73
C MET A 1 4.60 0.87 25.24
N GLU A 2 3.81 0.11 24.48
CA GLU A 2 4.09 -0.14 23.05
C GLU A 2 2.84 -0.74 22.43
N ASP A 3 1.99 0.07 21.78
CA ASP A 3 0.88 -0.49 20.99
C ASP A 3 0.20 0.54 20.05
N LYS A 4 0.93 1.55 19.57
CA LYS A 4 0.33 2.62 18.73
C LYS A 4 1.16 3.04 17.52
N ILE A 5 1.98 2.13 16.98
CA ILE A 5 2.63 2.29 15.65
C ILE A 5 1.91 1.46 14.57
N ASN A 6 0.86 0.70 14.92
CA ASN A 6 0.44 -0.44 14.08
C ASN A 6 -0.68 -0.20 13.04
N CYS A 7 -1.21 1.02 12.87
CA CYS A 7 -2.27 1.25 11.88
C CYS A 7 -2.18 2.64 11.21
N PHE A 8 -2.30 2.66 9.89
CA PHE A 8 -2.51 3.87 9.09
C PHE A 8 -3.95 4.39 9.26
N ASP A 9 -4.13 5.67 9.61
CA ASP A 9 -5.46 6.27 9.72
C ASP A 9 -5.97 6.78 8.36
N ALA A 10 -6.67 5.89 7.65
CA ALA A 10 -7.26 6.17 6.34
C ALA A 10 -8.21 7.39 6.33
N LYS A 11 -8.91 7.68 7.44
CA LYS A 11 -9.92 8.75 7.48
C LYS A 11 -9.29 10.15 7.49
N SER A 12 -8.13 10.29 8.13
CA SER A 12 -7.40 11.55 8.15
C SER A 12 -6.40 11.68 6.99
N ALA A 13 -6.22 10.61 6.21
CA ALA A 13 -5.26 10.54 5.13
C ALA A 13 -5.52 11.59 4.04
N LYS A 14 -4.49 12.39 3.74
CA LYS A 14 -4.48 13.34 2.64
C LYS A 14 -3.39 12.99 1.64
N ARG A 15 -3.68 13.16 0.35
CA ARG A 15 -2.69 12.91 -0.70
C ARG A 15 -1.56 13.93 -0.60
N ILE A 16 -0.34 13.45 -0.45
CA ILE A 16 0.87 14.29 -0.38
C ILE A 16 1.66 14.29 -1.69
N LYS A 17 1.55 13.21 -2.48
CA LYS A 17 2.30 13.08 -3.73
C LYS A 17 1.52 12.29 -4.76
N LYS A 18 1.49 12.79 -6.00
CA LYS A 18 1.06 12.03 -7.18
C LYS A 18 2.31 11.64 -7.96
N ASN A 19 2.28 10.45 -8.56
CA ASN A 19 3.34 9.89 -9.36
C ASN A 19 4.70 9.80 -8.64
N VAL A 20 4.73 9.01 -7.56
CA VAL A 20 5.93 8.85 -6.71
C VAL A 20 7.09 8.30 -7.54
N VAL A 21 8.20 9.04 -7.62
CA VAL A 21 9.41 8.69 -8.41
C VAL A 21 9.06 8.37 -9.88
N GLY A 22 8.10 9.10 -10.45
CA GLY A 22 7.66 8.88 -11.84
C GLY A 22 6.81 7.62 -12.06
N SER A 23 6.61 6.80 -11.03
CA SER A 23 5.68 5.66 -11.05
C SER A 23 4.22 6.13 -10.99
N PRO A 24 3.21 5.32 -11.33
CA PRO A 24 1.80 5.72 -11.24
C PRO A 24 1.24 5.78 -9.80
N HIS A 25 2.06 5.48 -8.78
CA HIS A 25 1.63 5.39 -7.39
C HIS A 25 1.38 6.78 -6.79
N SER A 26 0.37 6.86 -5.92
CA SER A 26 0.09 8.06 -5.13
C SER A 26 0.43 7.81 -3.66
N ALA A 27 1.04 8.78 -2.99
CA ALA A 27 1.31 8.72 -1.56
C ALA A 27 0.34 9.60 -0.77
N PHE A 28 -0.05 9.12 0.40
CA PHE A 28 -0.97 9.75 1.33
C PHE A 28 -0.34 9.77 2.71
N ALA A 29 -0.57 10.85 3.47
CA ALA A 29 -0.15 10.94 4.87
C ALA A 29 -1.37 11.11 5.76
N ASP A 30 -1.42 10.38 6.87
CA ASP A 30 -2.42 10.56 7.92
C ASP A 30 -2.04 11.70 8.88
N ALA A 31 -2.93 12.04 9.82
CA ALA A 31 -2.68 13.09 10.80
C ALA A 31 -1.56 12.78 11.81
N LEU A 32 -1.12 11.52 11.89
CA LEU A 32 -0.02 11.07 12.75
C LEU A 32 1.33 11.12 12.03
N GLY A 33 1.33 11.46 10.73
CA GLY A 33 2.53 11.50 9.90
C GLY A 33 2.92 10.15 9.33
N ASN A 34 2.08 9.12 9.43
CA ASN A 34 2.29 7.86 8.72
C ASN A 34 2.03 8.05 7.24
N ILE A 35 2.74 7.32 6.39
CA ILE A 35 2.64 7.44 4.94
C ILE A 35 2.20 6.12 4.33
N CYS A 36 1.18 6.18 3.48
CA CYS A 36 0.71 5.06 2.69
C CYS A 36 0.93 5.30 1.19
N LEU A 37 1.54 4.33 0.51
CA LEU A 37 1.63 4.29 -0.94
C LEU A 37 0.47 3.48 -1.52
N LEU A 38 -0.34 4.08 -2.38
CA LEU A 38 -1.48 3.44 -3.03
C LEU A 38 -1.09 2.86 -4.39
N GLY A 39 -1.18 1.55 -4.52
CA GLY A 39 -1.09 0.79 -5.76
C GLY A 39 -2.48 0.35 -6.24
N ARG A 40 -2.74 0.55 -7.53
CA ARG A 40 -3.96 0.09 -8.19
C ARG A 40 -3.60 -0.77 -9.40
N GLY A 41 -3.96 -2.04 -9.34
CA GLY A 41 -3.70 -3.04 -10.37
C GLY A 41 -4.97 -3.54 -11.06
N ARG A 42 -4.77 -4.22 -12.18
CA ARG A 42 -5.78 -5.00 -12.91
C ARG A 42 -5.23 -6.34 -13.38
N LEU A 43 -4.16 -6.83 -12.74
CA LEU A 43 -3.53 -8.09 -13.12
C LEU A 43 -4.55 -9.22 -12.96
N SER A 44 -4.64 -10.10 -13.96
CA SER A 44 -5.60 -11.21 -13.96
C SER A 44 -5.30 -12.24 -12.86
N GLY A 45 -4.05 -12.32 -12.40
CA GLY A 45 -3.63 -13.13 -11.24
C GLY A 45 -4.10 -12.58 -9.88
N GLY A 46 -4.66 -11.36 -9.84
CA GLY A 46 -5.20 -10.77 -8.62
C GLY A 46 -4.23 -9.87 -7.85
N GLY A 47 -2.93 -9.91 -8.15
CA GLY A 47 -1.94 -9.05 -7.49
C GLY A 47 -1.88 -7.60 -7.98
N VAL A 48 -0.98 -6.84 -7.36
CA VAL A 48 -0.73 -5.42 -7.66
C VAL A 48 0.75 -5.17 -7.79
N ALA A 49 1.17 -4.58 -8.91
CA ALA A 49 2.55 -4.21 -9.15
C ALA A 49 2.90 -2.87 -8.48
N PHE A 50 3.92 -2.87 -7.64
CA PHE A 50 4.53 -1.69 -7.04
C PHE A 50 5.89 -1.42 -7.66
N ASN A 51 6.16 -0.15 -7.96
CA ASN A 51 7.47 0.23 -8.50
C ASN A 51 8.51 0.24 -7.37
N LYS A 52 9.67 -0.39 -7.60
CA LYS A 52 10.76 -0.48 -6.63
C LYS A 52 11.27 0.88 -6.17
N GLY A 53 11.39 1.85 -7.08
CA GLY A 53 11.79 3.21 -6.74
C GLY A 53 10.78 3.93 -5.85
N ALA A 54 9.48 3.67 -6.03
CA ALA A 54 8.44 4.21 -5.17
C ALA A 54 8.44 3.56 -3.77
N LEU A 55 8.71 2.25 -3.68
CA LEU A 55 8.89 1.55 -2.40
C LEU A 55 10.15 2.01 -1.67
N ALA A 56 11.26 2.21 -2.38
CA ALA A 56 12.49 2.77 -1.81
C ALA A 56 12.26 4.19 -1.26
N TRP A 57 11.59 5.05 -2.04
CA TRP A 57 11.19 6.38 -1.57
C TRP A 57 10.31 6.31 -0.31
N LEU A 58 9.37 5.36 -0.24
CA LEU A 58 8.55 5.14 0.96
C LEU A 58 9.41 4.71 2.16
N GLY A 59 10.40 3.85 1.93
CA GLY A 59 11.37 3.41 2.95
C GLY A 59 12.22 4.54 3.55
N GLU A 60 12.42 5.62 2.80
CA GLU A 60 13.15 6.81 3.25
C GLU A 60 12.29 7.79 4.05
N GLN A 61 10.98 7.55 4.19
CA GLN A 61 10.09 8.46 4.92
C GLN A 61 10.09 8.20 6.43
N ASP A 62 9.90 9.27 7.19
CA ASP A 62 9.66 9.22 8.64
C ASP A 62 8.26 8.68 8.96
N GLY A 63 8.08 8.16 10.19
CA GLY A 63 6.82 7.61 10.67
C GLY A 63 6.54 6.18 10.22
N GLY A 64 5.29 5.73 10.39
CA GLY A 64 4.83 4.42 9.93
C GLY A 64 4.70 4.40 8.40
N ARG A 65 5.20 3.33 7.77
CA ARG A 65 5.26 3.19 6.31
C ARG A 65 4.33 2.06 5.88
N PHE A 66 3.40 2.37 5.01
CA PHE A 66 2.35 1.45 4.60
C PHE A 66 2.20 1.42 3.09
N ILE A 67 1.66 0.33 2.58
CA ILE A 67 1.16 0.24 1.22
C ILE A 67 -0.31 -0.16 1.24
N ARG A 68 -1.06 0.30 0.24
CA ARG A 68 -2.39 -0.22 -0.05
C ARG A 68 -2.43 -0.76 -1.46
N ALA A 69 -2.68 -2.05 -1.59
CA ALA A 69 -2.77 -2.77 -2.85
C ALA A 69 -4.25 -3.02 -3.19
N ILE A 70 -4.74 -2.40 -4.27
CA ILE A 70 -6.10 -2.62 -4.78
C ILE A 70 -6.03 -3.24 -6.17
N ASN A 71 -6.58 -4.44 -6.37
CA ASN A 71 -6.83 -5.00 -7.69
C ASN A 71 -8.31 -4.90 -8.06
N LEU A 72 -8.61 -4.12 -9.10
CA LEU A 72 -9.97 -3.85 -9.54
C LEU A 72 -10.63 -5.03 -10.28
N THR A 73 -9.84 -6.01 -10.71
CA THR A 73 -10.31 -7.20 -11.42
C THR A 73 -10.85 -8.25 -10.44
N THR A 74 -10.14 -8.47 -9.33
CA THR A 74 -10.49 -9.50 -8.34
C THR A 74 -11.18 -8.94 -7.09
N GLY A 75 -11.19 -7.62 -6.91
CA GLY A 75 -11.69 -6.99 -5.69
C GLY A 75 -10.73 -7.10 -4.51
N PHE A 76 -9.49 -7.53 -4.76
CA PHE A 76 -8.43 -7.55 -3.77
C PHE A 76 -8.14 -6.13 -3.28
N ASP A 77 -8.18 -5.92 -1.96
CA ASP A 77 -7.86 -4.65 -1.30
C ASP A 77 -7.18 -4.96 0.03
N ARG A 78 -5.90 -4.63 0.14
CA ARG A 78 -5.08 -4.88 1.34
C ARG A 78 -4.25 -3.67 1.69
N LEU A 79 -4.23 -3.37 2.98
CA LEU A 79 -3.29 -2.46 3.61
C LEU A 79 -2.24 -3.30 4.34
N ALA A 80 -0.97 -2.97 4.21
CA ALA A 80 0.11 -3.63 4.94
C ALA A 80 1.22 -2.64 5.29
N ALA A 81 1.94 -2.91 6.38
CA ALA A 81 3.17 -2.19 6.67
C ALA A 81 4.24 -2.56 5.64
N LEU A 82 5.10 -1.61 5.29
CA LEU A 82 6.20 -1.85 4.35
C LEU A 82 7.15 -2.94 4.87
N ASP A 83 7.35 -2.99 6.18
CA ASP A 83 8.26 -3.94 6.84
C ASP A 83 7.67 -5.36 6.92
N ASP A 84 6.36 -5.52 6.69
CA ASP A 84 5.64 -6.81 6.67
C ASP A 84 5.50 -7.39 5.26
N LEU A 85 6.01 -6.71 4.23
CA LEU A 85 5.90 -7.21 2.86
C LEU A 85 6.73 -8.48 2.66
N PRO A 86 6.24 -9.41 1.83
CA PRO A 86 7.01 -10.59 1.48
C PRO A 86 8.38 -10.16 0.95
N ASN A 87 9.45 -10.66 1.59
CA ASN A 87 10.82 -10.46 1.11
C ASN A 87 11.09 -11.21 -0.20
N ASP A 88 10.13 -12.03 -0.65
CA ASP A 88 10.34 -12.93 -1.76
C ASP A 88 10.29 -12.15 -3.08
N GLN A 89 11.49 -11.87 -3.59
CA GLN A 89 11.75 -11.19 -4.86
C GLN A 89 11.36 -12.05 -6.08
N ASN A 90 10.56 -13.09 -5.90
CA ASN A 90 10.27 -14.09 -6.93
C ASN A 90 9.46 -13.56 -8.12
N HIS A 91 8.89 -12.35 -8.02
CA HIS A 91 8.14 -11.68 -9.10
C HIS A 91 8.86 -10.40 -9.58
N ASP A 92 10.20 -10.40 -9.54
CA ASP A 92 11.04 -9.29 -9.96
C ASP A 92 10.98 -9.07 -11.48
N GLN A 93 10.05 -8.23 -11.92
CA GLN A 93 10.10 -7.65 -13.26
C GLN A 93 10.93 -6.36 -13.22
N ARG A 94 12.27 -6.47 -13.24
CA ARG A 94 13.30 -5.38 -13.28
C ARG A 94 13.07 -4.16 -12.37
N ASP A 95 11.97 -3.43 -12.53
CA ASP A 95 11.57 -2.20 -11.84
C ASP A 95 10.32 -2.35 -10.94
N TYR A 96 9.65 -3.50 -10.92
CA TYR A 96 8.42 -3.74 -10.17
C TYR A 96 8.49 -4.98 -9.28
N ILE A 97 7.77 -4.92 -8.16
CA ILE A 97 7.43 -6.05 -7.30
C ILE A 97 5.93 -6.26 -7.43
N VAL A 98 5.49 -7.47 -7.76
CA VAL A 98 4.07 -7.82 -7.74
C VAL A 98 3.76 -8.40 -6.37
N LEU A 99 2.72 -7.87 -5.73
CA LEU A 99 2.18 -8.41 -4.50
C LEU A 99 0.87 -9.11 -4.82
N ASP A 100 0.88 -10.42 -4.73
CA ASP A 100 -0.25 -11.28 -5.01
C ASP A 100 -1.10 -11.50 -3.76
N PRO A 101 -2.39 -11.85 -3.89
CA PRO A 101 -3.26 -12.03 -2.72
C PRO A 101 -2.76 -13.09 -1.74
N GLU A 102 -2.04 -14.10 -2.25
CA GLU A 102 -1.44 -15.19 -1.47
C GLU A 102 -0.27 -14.75 -0.59
N ASP A 103 0.35 -13.60 -0.89
CA ASP A 103 1.44 -13.04 -0.10
C ASP A 103 0.98 -12.46 1.25
N PHE A 104 -0.34 -12.28 1.41
CA PHE A 104 -0.93 -11.73 2.62
C PHE A 104 -1.60 -12.87 3.40
N GLU A 105 -1.09 -13.19 4.59
CA GLU A 105 -1.79 -14.10 5.50
C GLU A 105 -3.24 -13.59 5.72
N GLU A 106 -4.22 -14.50 5.68
CA GLU A 106 -5.64 -14.23 5.44
C GLU A 106 -6.32 -13.20 6.35
N GLU A 107 -5.73 -12.84 7.49
CA GLU A 107 -6.32 -11.91 8.45
C GLU A 107 -5.28 -10.93 8.98
N ARG A 108 -5.40 -9.66 8.63
CA ARG A 108 -4.85 -8.59 9.50
C ARG A 108 -5.51 -7.22 9.38
N PHE A 109 -6.22 -6.92 8.29
CA PHE A 109 -6.91 -5.63 8.17
C PHE A 109 -8.33 -5.77 7.63
N PRO A 110 -9.33 -5.13 8.26
CA PRO A 110 -10.71 -5.22 7.80
C PRO A 110 -10.83 -4.67 6.37
N PRO A 111 -11.61 -5.32 5.49
CA PRO A 111 -11.92 -4.78 4.17
C PRO A 111 -12.63 -3.43 4.34
N LEU A 112 -12.16 -2.41 3.62
CA LEU A 112 -12.62 -1.02 3.76
C LEU A 112 -13.99 -0.77 3.08
N SER A 113 -14.88 -1.76 3.03
CA SER A 113 -16.24 -1.64 2.46
C SER A 113 -17.17 -0.71 3.26
N THR A 114 -16.62 0.20 4.07
CA THR A 114 -17.36 1.17 4.90
C THR A 114 -16.81 2.60 4.76
N LEU A 115 -16.08 2.93 3.69
CA LEU A 115 -15.62 4.30 3.44
C LEU A 115 -16.42 4.98 2.34
N ASP A 116 -17.11 6.05 2.74
CA ASP A 116 -17.85 6.96 1.88
C ASP A 116 -16.99 7.50 0.74
N ASN A 117 -17.64 7.65 -0.42
CA ASN A 117 -17.08 7.93 -1.74
C ASN A 117 -16.16 9.17 -1.87
N ASP A 118 -15.96 9.97 -0.82
CA ASP A 118 -15.15 11.20 -0.85
C ASP A 118 -13.71 11.03 -0.33
N ALA A 119 -13.39 9.89 0.29
CA ALA A 119 -12.01 9.53 0.59
C ALA A 119 -11.57 8.43 -0.40
N PRO A 120 -10.52 8.62 -1.21
CA PRO A 120 -9.95 7.51 -1.97
C PRO A 120 -9.24 6.48 -1.06
N PHE A 121 -9.39 6.63 0.27
CA PHE A 121 -8.89 5.82 1.35
C PHE A 121 -10.04 5.30 2.20
#